data_AF-A0AAJ2E0U1-F1
#
_entry.id   AF-A0AAJ2E0U1-F1
#
_cell.length_a   1.000
_cell.length_b   1.000
_cell.length_c   1.000
_cell.angle_alpha   90.00
_cell.angle_beta   90.00
_cell.angle_gamma   90.00
#
_symmetry.space_group_name_H-M   'P 1'
#
loop_
_entity.id
_entity.type
_entity.pdbx_description
1 polymer ?
#
loop_
_entity_poly.entity_id
_entity_poly.type
_entity_poly.pdbx_seq_one_letter_code
_entity_poly.pdbx_strand_id
1 'polypeptide(L)'
;MTMKASEVVGQIKAAVDEFAQTGNSAMPVQSMQMYLDGLLKTTQERESSNAPISEAQAQHQLEIWKTQLVARSGMTIEMFKAVVEAGQTALKSATLLNGGAAVAMLAFVGNALTNLREPVRTTLLTSVGGALFIFMIGAGLSGVSTAARYLSQACYANAAEQNPAPYWMKWGMALQWASIALGVGSFASFFAGGWTAYRSIVRL
;
A
#
# COMPACT_ATOMS: atom_id res chain seq x y z
N MET A 1 -46.92 -1.52 20.54
CA MET A 1 -47.24 -0.64 19.40
C MET A 1 -46.37 -1.08 18.23
N THR A 2 -46.97 -1.57 17.16
CA THR A 2 -46.27 -1.99 15.92
C THR A 2 -45.70 -0.77 15.21
N MET A 3 -44.40 -0.77 14.94
CA MET A 3 -43.71 0.28 14.18
C MET A 3 -44.35 0.36 12.78
N LYS A 4 -44.77 1.55 12.36
CA LYS A 4 -45.44 1.70 11.07
C LYS A 4 -44.40 1.66 9.95
N ALA A 5 -44.75 1.08 8.79
CA ALA A 5 -43.85 1.01 7.64
C ALA A 5 -43.27 2.39 7.23
N SER A 6 -44.04 3.47 7.45
CA SER A 6 -43.60 4.85 7.24
C SER A 6 -42.42 5.28 8.14
N GLU A 7 -42.33 4.73 9.34
CA GLU A 7 -41.32 5.06 10.35
C GLU A 7 -39.99 4.37 10.03
N VAL A 8 -40.06 3.12 9.54
CA VAL A 8 -38.91 2.37 9.02
C VAL A 8 -38.32 3.05 7.79
N VAL A 9 -39.17 3.46 6.84
CA VAL A 9 -38.74 4.22 5.65
C VAL A 9 -38.11 5.57 6.04
N GLY A 10 -38.63 6.21 7.09
CA GLY A 10 -38.07 7.45 7.65
C GLY A 10 -36.67 7.26 8.23
N GLN A 11 -36.44 6.18 8.99
CA GLN A 11 -35.12 5.87 9.55
C GLN A 11 -34.09 5.54 8.47
N ILE A 12 -34.50 4.80 7.43
CA ILE A 12 -33.64 4.52 6.27
C ILE A 12 -33.25 5.84 5.57
N LYS A 13 -34.21 6.74 5.35
CA LYS A 13 -33.96 8.03 4.71
C LYS A 13 -33.01 8.90 5.55
N ALA A 14 -33.24 8.99 6.86
CA ALA A 14 -32.39 9.76 7.76
C ALA A 14 -30.94 9.25 7.81
N ALA A 15 -30.75 7.93 7.85
CA ALA A 15 -29.42 7.32 7.83
C ALA A 15 -28.68 7.57 6.49
N VAL A 16 -29.41 7.57 5.37
CA VAL A 16 -28.85 7.91 4.06
C VAL A 16 -28.50 9.40 3.97
N ASP A 17 -29.34 10.28 4.50
CA ASP A 17 -29.10 11.74 4.51
C ASP A 17 -27.91 12.10 5.41
N GLU A 18 -27.76 11.44 6.58
CA GLU A 18 -26.60 11.62 7.47
C GLU A 18 -25.29 11.11 6.83
N PHE A 19 -25.36 9.99 6.11
CA PHE A 19 -24.24 9.46 5.34
C PHE A 19 -23.83 10.40 4.18
N ALA A 20 -24.79 11.05 3.55
CA ALA A 20 -24.52 12.05 2.52
C ALA A 20 -23.87 13.32 3.08
N GLN A 21 -24.23 13.73 4.31
CA GLN A 21 -23.64 14.90 4.98
C GLN A 21 -22.20 14.69 5.45
N THR A 22 -21.75 13.45 5.62
CA THR A 22 -20.36 13.12 5.99
C THR A 22 -19.38 13.17 4.80
N GLY A 23 -19.81 13.68 3.65
CA GLY A 23 -18.98 13.88 2.46
C GLY A 23 -18.76 12.62 1.61
N ASN A 24 -19.41 11.51 1.97
CA ASN A 24 -19.33 10.24 1.23
C ASN A 24 -20.45 10.17 0.17
N SER A 25 -20.06 10.06 -1.10
CA SER A 25 -21.01 10.00 -2.24
C SER A 25 -21.41 8.58 -2.65
N ALA A 26 -20.76 7.56 -2.05
CA ALA A 26 -20.99 6.16 -2.37
C ALA A 26 -21.09 5.33 -1.09
N MET A 27 -22.27 4.76 -0.84
CA MET A 27 -22.44 3.77 0.21
C MET A 27 -22.09 2.38 -0.34
N PRO A 28 -21.11 1.67 0.24
CA PRO A 28 -20.82 0.30 -0.18
C PRO A 28 -22.07 -0.58 -0.06
N VAL A 29 -22.40 -1.33 -1.12
CA VAL A 29 -23.60 -2.19 -1.16
C VAL A 29 -23.61 -3.18 0.01
N GLN A 30 -22.45 -3.70 0.44
CA GLN A 30 -22.36 -4.55 1.62
C GLN A 30 -22.76 -3.87 2.93
N SER A 31 -22.48 -2.58 3.09
CA SER A 31 -22.87 -1.83 4.29
C SER A 31 -24.39 -1.64 4.33
N MET A 32 -24.99 -1.35 3.18
CA MET A 32 -26.45 -1.25 3.02
C MET A 32 -27.12 -2.62 3.27
N GLN A 33 -26.55 -3.71 2.73
CA GLN A 33 -27.04 -5.07 2.96
C GLN A 33 -26.95 -5.46 4.43
N MET A 34 -25.82 -5.23 5.10
CA MET A 34 -25.70 -5.49 6.54
C MET A 34 -26.70 -4.70 7.38
N TYR A 35 -26.95 -3.44 7.03
CA TYR A 35 -27.95 -2.62 7.72
C TYR A 35 -29.36 -3.14 7.49
N LEU A 36 -29.71 -3.48 6.24
CA LEU A 36 -31.02 -4.05 5.88
C LEU A 36 -31.23 -5.44 6.50
N ASP A 37 -30.21 -6.30 6.54
CA ASP A 37 -30.25 -7.60 7.19
C ASP A 37 -30.43 -7.45 8.71
N GLY A 38 -29.75 -6.45 9.31
CA GLY A 38 -29.94 -6.09 10.71
C GLY A 38 -31.35 -5.61 11.01
N LEU A 39 -31.91 -4.73 10.16
CA LEU A 39 -33.30 -4.29 10.26
C LEU A 39 -34.28 -5.44 10.07
N LEU A 40 -34.07 -6.32 9.09
CA LEU A 40 -34.90 -7.50 8.82
C LEU A 40 -34.91 -8.44 10.02
N LYS A 41 -33.73 -8.77 10.55
CA LYS A 41 -33.58 -9.62 11.73
C LYS A 41 -34.26 -9.00 12.95
N THR A 42 -34.05 -7.70 13.18
CA THR A 42 -34.70 -6.97 14.28
C THR A 42 -36.23 -6.94 14.11
N THR A 43 -36.74 -6.87 12.88
CA THR A 43 -38.18 -6.86 12.59
C THR A 43 -38.79 -8.26 12.74
N GLN A 44 -38.10 -9.32 12.31
CA GLN A 44 -38.52 -10.72 12.50
C GLN A 44 -38.49 -11.13 13.98
N GLU A 45 -37.49 -10.68 14.74
CA GLU A 45 -37.41 -10.88 16.20
C GLU A 45 -38.54 -10.13 16.93
N ARG A 46 -38.93 -8.94 16.43
CA ARG A 46 -40.07 -8.14 16.92
C ARG A 46 -41.44 -8.72 16.58
N GLU A 47 -41.60 -9.40 15.44
CA GLU A 47 -42.83 -10.12 15.08
C GLU A 47 -43.01 -11.39 15.93
N SER A 48 -41.89 -12.01 16.34
CA SER A 48 -41.88 -13.22 17.17
C SER A 48 -42.00 -12.92 18.68
N SER A 49 -41.65 -11.70 19.11
CA SER A 49 -41.64 -11.27 20.50
C SER A 49 -42.25 -9.86 20.59
N ASN A 50 -43.44 -9.76 21.17
CA ASN A 50 -44.28 -8.54 21.33
C ASN A 50 -43.63 -7.40 22.17
N ALA A 51 -42.30 -7.29 22.25
CA ALA A 51 -41.59 -6.29 23.02
C ALA A 51 -41.19 -5.08 22.14
N PRO A 52 -41.69 -3.86 22.43
CA PRO A 52 -41.21 -2.66 21.76
C PRO A 52 -39.75 -2.39 22.13
N ILE A 53 -38.90 -2.19 21.12
CA ILE A 53 -37.52 -1.74 21.35
C ILE A 53 -37.58 -0.31 21.88
N SER A 54 -37.08 -0.11 23.09
CA SER A 54 -37.02 1.21 23.71
C SER A 54 -36.06 2.11 22.92
N GLU A 55 -36.35 3.41 22.81
CA GLU A 55 -35.44 4.40 22.21
C GLU A 55 -34.03 4.31 22.82
N ALA A 56 -33.93 3.95 24.11
CA ALA A 56 -32.66 3.72 24.79
C ALA A 56 -31.84 2.56 24.19
N GLN A 57 -32.49 1.48 23.73
CA GLN A 57 -31.82 0.35 23.07
C GLN A 57 -31.34 0.73 21.67
N ALA A 58 -32.14 1.52 20.92
CA ALA A 58 -31.74 2.01 19.60
C ALA A 58 -30.54 2.96 19.69
N GLN A 59 -30.54 3.90 20.65
CA GLN A 59 -29.41 4.77 20.92
C GLN A 59 -28.17 3.99 21.34
N HIS A 60 -28.32 2.98 22.20
CA HIS A 60 -27.21 2.14 22.61
C HIS A 60 -26.56 1.38 21.44
N GLN A 61 -27.36 0.82 20.53
CA GLN A 61 -26.85 0.15 19.33
C GLN A 61 -26.13 1.11 18.37
N LEU A 62 -26.65 2.34 18.23
CA LEU A 62 -26.01 3.39 17.43
C LEU A 62 -24.63 3.75 18.01
N GLU A 63 -24.52 3.90 19.33
CA GLU A 63 -23.24 4.20 19.98
C GLU A 63 -22.23 3.05 19.84
N ILE A 64 -22.67 1.79 19.94
CA ILE A 64 -21.81 0.63 19.65
C ILE A 64 -21.33 0.68 18.20
N TRP A 65 -22.23 0.92 17.24
CA TRP A 65 -21.89 0.96 15.83
C TRP A 65 -20.90 2.09 15.51
N LYS A 66 -21.13 3.31 16.03
CA LYS A 66 -20.19 4.43 15.91
C LYS A 66 -18.82 4.07 16.46
N THR A 67 -18.77 3.48 17.65
CA THR A 67 -17.53 3.05 18.31
C THR A 67 -16.79 2.00 17.46
N GLN A 68 -17.51 1.01 16.93
CA GLN A 68 -16.95 -0.01 16.05
C GLN A 68 -16.43 0.57 14.73
N LEU A 69 -17.16 1.50 14.12
CA LEU A 69 -16.77 2.15 12.88
C LEU A 69 -15.49 2.98 13.07
N VAL A 70 -15.42 3.77 14.14
CA VAL A 70 -14.25 4.57 14.49
C VAL A 70 -13.05 3.67 14.77
N ALA A 71 -13.24 2.61 15.57
CA ALA A 71 -12.17 1.65 15.86
C ALA A 71 -11.65 0.96 14.60
N ARG A 72 -12.54 0.53 13.70
CA ARG A 72 -12.17 -0.14 12.45
C ARG A 72 -11.48 0.80 11.46
N SER A 73 -11.97 2.04 11.34
CA SER A 73 -11.34 3.07 10.52
C SER A 73 -9.95 3.40 11.04
N GLY A 74 -9.80 3.61 12.35
CA GLY A 74 -8.52 3.87 13.01
C GLY A 74 -7.52 2.74 12.76
N MET A 75 -7.91 1.49 12.98
CA MET A 75 -7.08 0.32 12.70
C MET A 75 -6.65 0.25 11.23
N THR A 76 -7.56 0.54 10.30
CA THR A 76 -7.25 0.51 8.86
C THR A 76 -6.21 1.57 8.48
N ILE A 77 -6.35 2.79 9.01
CA ILE A 77 -5.42 3.89 8.78
C ILE A 77 -4.04 3.56 9.36
N GLU A 78 -4.00 3.02 10.58
CA GLU A 78 -2.74 2.67 11.25
C GLU A 78 -2.01 1.52 10.53
N MET A 79 -2.73 0.47 10.16
CA MET A 79 -2.17 -0.62 9.34
C MET A 79 -1.66 -0.13 7.99
N PHE A 80 -2.38 0.77 7.32
CA PHE A 80 -1.92 1.35 6.07
C PHE A 80 -0.63 2.16 6.25
N LYS A 81 -0.55 2.99 7.29
CA LYS A 81 0.67 3.74 7.63
C LYS A 81 1.84 2.80 7.91
N ALA A 82 1.64 1.78 8.74
CA ALA A 82 2.67 0.80 9.08
C ALA A 82 3.23 0.09 7.83
N VAL A 83 2.36 -0.34 6.90
CA VAL A 83 2.78 -0.98 5.65
C VAL A 83 3.54 -0.01 4.73
N VAL A 84 3.12 1.26 4.65
CA VAL A 84 3.82 2.28 3.87
C VAL A 84 5.22 2.55 4.44
N GLU A 85 5.32 2.67 5.76
CA GLU A 85 6.60 2.91 6.46
C GLU A 85 7.55 1.71 6.31
N ALA A 86 7.05 0.49 6.44
CA ALA A 86 7.82 -0.72 6.19
C ALA A 86 8.34 -0.76 4.75
N GLY A 87 7.50 -0.41 3.76
CA GLY A 87 7.89 -0.32 2.35
C GLY A 87 8.95 0.75 2.07
N GLN A 88 8.82 1.93 2.69
CA GLN A 88 9.84 2.99 2.59
C GLN A 88 11.17 2.56 3.21
N THR A 89 11.12 1.87 4.35
CA THR A 89 12.31 1.33 5.01
C THR A 89 13.00 0.30 4.13
N ALA A 90 12.24 -0.63 3.55
CA ALA A 90 12.77 -1.61 2.60
C ALA A 90 13.45 -0.96 1.37
N LEU A 91 12.83 0.08 0.78
CA LEU A 91 13.41 0.81 -0.35
C LEU A 91 14.68 1.57 0.02
N LYS A 92 14.71 2.21 1.21
CA LYS A 92 15.93 2.85 1.73
C LYS A 92 17.05 1.83 1.93
N SER A 93 16.73 0.66 2.49
CA SER A 93 17.69 -0.44 2.63
C SER A 93 18.20 -0.92 1.27
N ALA A 94 17.32 -1.10 0.28
CA ALA A 94 17.71 -1.51 -1.07
C ALA A 94 18.66 -0.49 -1.74
N THR A 95 18.38 0.80 -1.60
CA THR A 95 19.26 1.88 -2.07
C THR A 95 20.61 1.85 -1.36
N LEU A 96 20.62 1.67 -0.03
CA LEU A 96 21.85 1.64 0.76
C LEU A 96 22.71 0.41 0.43
N LEU A 97 22.09 -0.77 0.28
CA LEU A 97 22.77 -2.01 -0.08
C LEU A 97 23.42 -1.92 -1.45
N ASN A 98 22.64 -1.54 -2.47
CA ASN A 98 23.15 -1.41 -3.83
C ASN A 98 24.16 -0.26 -3.96
N GLY A 99 23.86 0.91 -3.39
CA GLY A 99 24.75 2.07 -3.42
C GLY A 99 26.05 1.82 -2.65
N GLY A 100 25.97 1.22 -1.46
CA GLY A 100 27.13 0.85 -0.65
C GLY A 100 28.01 -0.17 -1.35
N ALA A 101 27.41 -1.20 -1.97
CA ALA A 101 28.14 -2.16 -2.78
C ALA A 101 28.81 -1.50 -4.00
N ALA A 102 28.12 -0.59 -4.70
CA ALA A 102 28.70 0.15 -5.82
C ALA A 102 29.90 1.01 -5.39
N VAL A 103 29.80 1.72 -4.26
CA VAL A 103 30.92 2.52 -3.70
C VAL A 103 32.09 1.62 -3.31
N ALA A 104 31.84 0.48 -2.64
CA ALA A 104 32.89 -0.47 -2.29
C ALA A 104 33.60 -1.04 -3.53
N MET A 105 32.83 -1.33 -4.60
CA MET A 105 33.38 -1.81 -5.87
C MET A 105 34.19 -0.73 -6.58
N LEU A 106 33.76 0.54 -6.57
CA LEU A 106 34.55 1.66 -7.09
C LEU A 106 35.86 1.85 -6.33
N ALA A 107 35.83 1.74 -5.00
CA ALA A 107 37.03 1.81 -4.18
C ALA A 107 38.00 0.66 -4.51
N PHE A 108 37.49 -0.57 -4.65
CA PHE A 108 38.27 -1.72 -5.07
C PHE A 108 38.88 -1.53 -6.47
N VAL A 109 38.09 -1.07 -7.44
CA VAL A 109 38.55 -0.77 -8.81
C VAL A 109 39.65 0.28 -8.79
N GLY A 110 39.50 1.37 -8.02
CA GLY A 110 40.51 2.40 -7.88
C GLY A 110 41.84 1.87 -7.34
N ASN A 111 41.77 1.02 -6.31
CA ASN A 111 42.95 0.36 -5.75
C ASN A 111 43.55 -0.68 -6.72
N ALA A 112 42.72 -1.37 -7.50
CA ALA A 112 43.16 -2.38 -8.45
C ALA A 112 43.93 -1.76 -9.63
N LEU A 113 43.53 -0.57 -10.09
CA LEU A 113 44.18 0.15 -11.18
C LEU A 113 45.64 0.51 -10.87
N THR A 114 45.94 0.82 -9.61
CA THR A 114 47.29 1.24 -9.18
C THR A 114 48.19 0.06 -8.81
N ASN A 115 47.62 -1.04 -8.29
CA ASN A 115 48.41 -2.13 -7.69
C ASN A 115 48.53 -3.40 -8.54
N LEU A 116 47.61 -3.66 -9.50
CA LEU A 116 47.70 -4.86 -10.33
C LEU A 116 48.50 -4.65 -11.62
N ARG A 117 49.24 -5.69 -12.01
CA ARG A 117 49.98 -5.77 -13.29
C ARG A 117 49.09 -6.38 -14.38
N GLU A 118 49.40 -6.08 -15.65
CA GLU A 118 48.79 -6.79 -16.79
C GLU A 118 49.26 -8.25 -16.83
N PRO A 119 48.43 -9.20 -17.34
CA PRO A 119 47.08 -9.04 -17.91
C PRO A 119 45.93 -9.23 -16.88
N VAL A 120 46.27 -9.50 -15.62
CA VAL A 120 45.31 -9.80 -14.55
C VAL A 120 44.39 -8.60 -14.29
N ARG A 121 44.94 -7.39 -14.38
CA ARG A 121 44.22 -6.12 -14.20
C ARG A 121 43.05 -5.97 -15.17
N THR A 122 43.28 -6.11 -16.48
CA THR A 122 42.24 -5.92 -17.51
C THR A 122 41.11 -6.93 -17.36
N THR A 123 41.44 -8.21 -17.15
CA THR A 123 40.44 -9.29 -17.00
C THR A 123 39.55 -9.10 -15.77
N LEU A 124 40.15 -8.72 -14.63
CA LEU A 124 39.43 -8.45 -13.39
C LEU A 124 38.52 -7.23 -13.53
N LEU A 125 39.03 -6.12 -14.08
CA LEU A 125 38.29 -4.87 -14.20
C LEU A 125 37.06 -5.00 -15.10
N THR A 126 37.15 -5.72 -16.22
CA THR A 126 36.00 -5.95 -17.09
C THR A 126 34.92 -6.78 -16.38
N SER A 127 35.33 -7.80 -15.61
CA SER A 127 34.39 -8.71 -14.94
C SER A 127 33.76 -8.08 -13.68
N VAL A 128 34.52 -7.29 -12.93
CA VAL A 128 34.08 -6.52 -11.75
C VAL A 128 33.21 -5.32 -12.17
N GLY A 129 33.50 -4.71 -13.33
CA GLY A 129 32.69 -3.63 -13.92
C GLY A 129 31.25 -4.06 -14.19
N GLY A 130 31.04 -5.31 -14.62
CA GLY A 130 29.70 -5.87 -14.80
C GLY A 130 28.90 -5.91 -13.50
N ALA A 131 29.52 -6.33 -12.39
CA ALA A 131 28.87 -6.33 -11.08
C ALA A 131 28.56 -4.91 -10.57
N LEU A 132 29.48 -3.95 -10.76
CA LEU A 132 29.25 -2.54 -10.44
C LEU A 132 28.02 -1.98 -11.19
N PHE A 133 27.91 -2.27 -12.49
CA PHE A 133 26.78 -1.82 -13.29
C PHE A 133 25.44 -2.40 -12.79
N ILE A 134 25.42 -3.68 -12.41
CA ILE A 134 24.22 -4.30 -11.82
C ILE A 134 23.83 -3.62 -10.50
N PHE A 135 24.79 -3.30 -9.62
CA PHE A 135 24.50 -2.56 -8.39
C PHE A 135 23.96 -1.15 -8.67
N MET A 136 24.49 -0.45 -9.67
CA MET A 136 23.97 0.86 -10.08
C MET A 136 22.52 0.76 -10.59
N ILE A 137 22.20 -0.26 -11.39
CA ILE A 137 20.82 -0.54 -11.80
C ILE A 137 19.95 -0.78 -10.56
N GLY A 138 20.41 -1.62 -9.64
CA GLY A 138 19.69 -1.90 -8.39
C GLY A 138 19.35 -0.63 -7.60
N ALA A 139 20.33 0.26 -7.41
CA ALA A 139 20.13 1.54 -6.73
C ALA A 139 19.20 2.48 -7.52
N GLY A 140 19.31 2.49 -8.85
CA GLY A 140 18.40 3.25 -9.72
C GLY A 140 16.95 2.75 -9.62
N LEU A 141 16.74 1.43 -9.63
CA LEU A 141 15.42 0.81 -9.53
C LEU A 141 14.72 1.15 -8.21
N SER A 142 15.44 1.16 -7.07
CA SER A 142 14.85 1.57 -5.79
C SER A 142 14.49 3.07 -5.76
N GLY A 143 15.32 3.92 -6.38
CA GLY A 143 15.02 5.34 -6.56
C GLY A 143 13.75 5.56 -7.40
N VAL A 144 13.66 4.93 -8.58
CA VAL A 144 12.50 5.03 -9.47
C VAL A 144 11.26 4.41 -8.82
N SER A 145 11.39 3.31 -8.09
CA SER A 145 10.29 2.71 -7.31
C SER A 145 9.70 3.70 -6.31
N THR A 146 10.54 4.47 -5.62
CA THR A 146 10.12 5.50 -4.67
C THR A 146 9.34 6.63 -5.37
N ALA A 147 9.84 7.10 -6.53
CA ALA A 147 9.16 8.11 -7.33
C ALA A 147 7.81 7.63 -7.88
N ALA A 148 7.75 6.40 -8.41
CA ALA A 148 6.51 5.79 -8.89
C ALA A 148 5.48 5.65 -7.77
N ARG A 149 5.93 5.34 -6.54
CA ARG A 149 5.08 5.30 -5.35
C ARG A 149 4.48 6.67 -5.03
N TYR A 150 5.29 7.72 -5.05
CA TYR A 150 4.81 9.09 -4.85
C TYR A 150 3.74 9.45 -5.89
N LEU A 151 3.98 9.16 -7.16
CA LEU A 151 3.02 9.42 -8.22
C LEU A 151 1.74 8.59 -8.08
N SER A 152 1.84 7.32 -7.69
CA SER A 152 0.69 6.46 -7.38
C SER A 152 -0.19 7.06 -6.28
N GLN A 153 0.42 7.56 -5.19
CA GLN A 153 -0.32 8.22 -4.11
C GLN A 153 -0.99 9.52 -4.59
N ALA A 154 -0.31 10.31 -5.42
CA ALA A 154 -0.92 11.49 -6.03
C ALA A 154 -2.15 11.13 -6.89
N CYS A 155 -2.08 10.05 -7.68
CA CYS A 155 -3.23 9.56 -8.44
C CYS A 155 -4.39 9.12 -7.53
N TYR A 156 -4.10 8.41 -6.44
CA TYR A 156 -5.14 7.99 -5.49
C TYR A 156 -5.79 9.16 -4.75
N ALA A 157 -5.02 10.21 -4.42
CA ALA A 157 -5.56 11.42 -3.83
C ALA A 157 -6.56 12.12 -4.77
N ASN A 158 -6.21 12.26 -6.06
CA ASN A 158 -7.12 12.82 -7.07
C ASN A 158 -8.32 11.90 -7.35
N ALA A 159 -8.16 10.58 -7.20
CA ALA A 159 -9.25 9.62 -7.37
C ALA A 159 -10.28 9.64 -6.22
N ALA A 160 -9.94 10.26 -5.08
CA ALA A 160 -10.83 10.36 -3.91
C ALA A 160 -11.72 11.62 -3.92
N GLU A 161 -11.59 12.49 -4.92
CA GLU A 161 -12.45 13.67 -5.08
C GLU A 161 -13.90 13.29 -5.46
N GLN A 162 -14.87 14.20 -5.24
CA GLN A 162 -16.30 13.93 -5.48
C GLN A 162 -16.67 13.62 -6.95
N ASN A 163 -15.85 14.04 -7.92
CA ASN A 163 -16.04 13.74 -9.35
C ASN A 163 -14.69 13.40 -10.02
N PRO A 164 -14.10 12.24 -9.71
CA PRO A 164 -12.79 11.89 -10.20
C PRO A 164 -12.90 11.36 -11.63
N ALA A 165 -11.96 11.74 -12.47
CA ALA A 165 -11.85 11.12 -13.78
C ALA A 165 -11.45 9.64 -13.63
N PRO A 166 -12.07 8.70 -14.38
CA PRO A 166 -11.90 7.26 -14.18
C PRO A 166 -10.48 6.74 -14.45
N TYR A 167 -9.63 7.55 -15.10
CA TYR A 167 -8.24 7.18 -15.38
C TYR A 167 -7.34 7.26 -14.14
N TRP A 168 -7.63 8.11 -13.15
CA TRP A 168 -6.78 8.28 -11.97
C TRP A 168 -6.63 6.99 -11.18
N MET A 169 -7.72 6.24 -11.00
CA MET A 169 -7.69 4.95 -10.33
C MET A 169 -6.84 3.92 -11.10
N LYS A 170 -6.95 3.88 -12.44
CA LYS A 170 -6.19 2.96 -13.30
C LYS A 170 -4.69 3.26 -13.26
N TRP A 171 -4.31 4.54 -13.38
CA TRP A 171 -2.92 4.97 -13.32
C TRP A 171 -2.32 4.76 -11.92
N GLY A 172 -3.07 5.05 -10.86
CA GLY A 172 -2.65 4.79 -9.49
C GLY A 172 -2.29 3.32 -9.27
N MET A 173 -3.14 2.40 -9.76
CA MET A 173 -2.92 0.95 -9.67
C MET A 173 -1.73 0.49 -10.52
N ALA A 174 -1.62 0.98 -11.76
CA ALA A 174 -0.49 0.62 -12.64
C ALA A 174 0.86 1.05 -12.04
N LEU A 175 0.94 2.28 -11.52
CA LEU A 175 2.14 2.81 -10.88
C LEU A 175 2.48 2.07 -9.57
N GLN A 176 1.47 1.62 -8.83
CA GLN A 176 1.68 0.83 -7.62
C GLN A 176 2.33 -0.52 -7.96
N TRP A 177 1.80 -1.24 -8.96
CA TRP A 177 2.39 -2.51 -9.41
C TRP A 177 3.78 -2.32 -10.00
N ALA A 178 3.98 -1.26 -10.79
CA ALA A 178 5.30 -0.90 -11.31
C ALA A 178 6.30 -0.65 -10.16
N SER A 179 5.91 0.11 -9.13
CA SER A 179 6.74 0.37 -7.96
C SER A 179 7.13 -0.92 -7.23
N ILE A 180 6.20 -1.85 -7.06
CA ILE A 180 6.47 -3.17 -6.44
C ILE A 180 7.48 -3.95 -7.29
N ALA A 181 7.26 -4.04 -8.60
CA ALA A 181 8.16 -4.75 -9.50
C ALA A 181 9.59 -4.16 -9.51
N LEU A 182 9.70 -2.84 -9.53
CA LEU A 182 10.99 -2.13 -9.45
C LEU A 182 11.69 -2.38 -8.09
N GLY A 183 10.93 -2.38 -6.99
CA GLY A 183 11.47 -2.65 -5.65
C GLY A 183 12.02 -4.08 -5.53
N VAL A 184 11.26 -5.08 -6.01
CA VAL A 184 11.73 -6.47 -6.07
C VAL A 184 12.94 -6.61 -7.00
N GLY A 185 12.91 -5.96 -8.17
CA GLY A 185 14.03 -5.92 -9.11
C GLY A 185 15.30 -5.31 -8.52
N SER A 186 15.19 -4.32 -7.63
CA SER A 186 16.31 -3.72 -6.92
C SER A 186 17.01 -4.71 -5.98
N PHE A 187 16.24 -5.48 -5.20
CA PHE A 187 16.79 -6.54 -4.36
C PHE A 187 17.39 -7.68 -5.17
N ALA A 188 16.71 -8.10 -6.26
CA ALA A 188 17.24 -9.13 -7.15
C ALA A 188 18.58 -8.70 -7.76
N SER A 189 18.70 -7.43 -8.17
CA SER A 189 19.95 -6.84 -8.67
C SER A 189 21.07 -6.90 -7.63
N PHE A 190 20.78 -6.66 -6.35
CA PHE A 190 21.79 -6.77 -5.30
C PHE A 190 22.40 -8.19 -5.22
N PHE A 191 21.57 -9.23 -5.20
CA PHE A 191 22.05 -10.60 -5.18
C PHE A 191 22.77 -10.99 -6.47
N ALA A 192 22.25 -10.57 -7.63
CA ALA A 192 22.89 -10.83 -8.93
C ALA A 192 24.25 -10.13 -9.07
N GLY A 193 24.37 -8.88 -8.60
CA GLY A 193 25.61 -8.11 -8.57
C GLY A 193 26.63 -8.76 -7.65
N GLY A 194 26.21 -9.18 -6.45
CA GLY A 194 27.06 -9.90 -5.50
C GLY A 194 27.57 -11.23 -6.06
N TRP A 195 26.69 -12.02 -6.68
CA TRP A 195 27.08 -13.27 -7.34
C TRP A 195 28.07 -13.06 -8.48
N THR A 196 27.85 -12.02 -9.30
CA THR A 196 28.74 -11.66 -10.40
C THR A 196 30.11 -11.24 -9.87
N ALA A 197 30.16 -10.40 -8.84
CA ALA A 197 31.41 -9.99 -8.20
C ALA A 197 32.19 -11.19 -7.64
N TYR A 198 31.50 -12.08 -6.91
CA TYR A 198 32.09 -13.30 -6.36
C TYR A 198 32.69 -14.19 -7.46
N ARG A 199 31.91 -14.47 -8.51
CA ARG A 199 32.35 -15.31 -9.63
C ARG A 199 33.53 -14.70 -10.38
N SER A 200 33.59 -13.37 -10.50
CA SER A 200 34.71 -12.67 -11.12
C SER A 200 36.00 -12.85 -10.32
N ILE A 201 35.93 -12.79 -8.98
CA ILE A 201 37.11 -12.93 -8.13
C ILE A 201 37.61 -14.38 -8.09
N VAL A 202 36.72 -15.37 -8.02
CA VAL A 202 37.11 -16.80 -7.92
C VAL A 202 37.65 -17.35 -9.25
N ARG A 203 37.39 -16.68 -10.38
CA ARG A 203 37.86 -17.08 -11.71
C ARG A 203 39.20 -16.50 -12.12
N LEU A 204 39.76 -15.59 -11.33
CA LEU A 204 41.13 -15.12 -11.48
C LEU A 204 42.13 -16.17 -11.01
#